data_AF-X1C3I1-F1
#
_entry.id   AF-X1C3I1-F1
#
_cell.length_a   1.000
_cell.length_b   1.000
_cell.length_c   1.000
_cell.angle_alpha   90.00
_cell.angle_beta   90.00
_cell.angle_gamma   90.00
#
_symmetry.space_group_name_H-M   'P 1'
#
loop_
_entity.id
_entity.type
_entity.pdbx_description
1 polymer ?
#
loop_
_entity_poly.entity_id
_entity_poly.type
_entity_poly.pdbx_seq_one_letter_code
_entity_poly.pdbx_strand_id
1 'polypeptide(L)'
;DEDVKVLKIQDADPSNLKNYDLVILGSGIYGGKLSKKVTDFMKEVSEYPPKFAFFNTHQSSTAYQKAFKRIRSKLEESGSEVIGEFDCIGENLGMPKETILGMLAKLPPEERKRQEAKIEATKGHPDEQDLANAKAFGKSLLK
;
A
#
# COMPACT_ATOMS: atom_id res chain seq x y z
N ASP A 1 1.88 -21.46 -16.16
CA ASP A 1 2.93 -20.77 -15.39
C ASP A 1 2.84 -19.29 -15.69
N GLU A 2 2.75 -18.46 -14.65
CA GLU A 2 2.77 -17.00 -14.79
C GLU A 2 4.22 -16.53 -14.81
N ASP A 3 4.59 -15.66 -15.75
CA ASP A 3 5.89 -15.00 -15.74
C ASP A 3 5.83 -13.79 -14.78
N VAL A 4 6.29 -13.99 -13.55
CA VAL A 4 6.18 -13.01 -12.47
C VAL A 4 7.53 -12.40 -12.13
N LYS A 5 7.61 -11.06 -12.20
CA LYS A 5 8.77 -10.30 -11.78
C LYS A 5 8.45 -9.41 -10.58
N VAL A 6 9.16 -9.61 -9.47
CA VAL A 6 9.09 -8.73 -8.29
C VAL A 6 10.20 -7.71 -8.35
N LEU A 7 9.84 -6.43 -8.40
CA LEU A 7 10.77 -5.30 -8.43
C LEU A 7 10.54 -4.39 -7.23
N LYS A 8 11.62 -3.97 -6.58
CA LYS A 8 11.54 -2.79 -5.72
C LYS A 8 11.35 -1.58 -6.63
N ILE A 9 10.55 -0.61 -6.18
CA ILE A 9 10.23 0.56 -7.00
C ILE A 9 11.46 1.34 -7.51
N GLN A 10 12.58 1.28 -6.78
CA GLN A 10 13.84 1.94 -7.12
C GLN A 10 14.65 1.20 -8.21
N ASP A 11 14.35 -0.08 -8.42
CA ASP A 11 15.00 -0.94 -9.43
C ASP A 11 14.10 -1.13 -10.66
N ALA A 12 12.89 -0.56 -10.63
CA ALA A 12 11.94 -0.61 -11.73
C ALA A 12 12.20 0.53 -12.72
N ASP A 13 11.94 0.28 -14.00
CA ASP A 13 12.02 1.26 -15.07
C ASP A 13 10.59 1.64 -15.51
N PRO A 14 10.16 2.91 -15.37
CA PRO A 14 8.84 3.38 -15.78
C PRO A 14 8.50 3.10 -17.24
N SER A 15 9.50 3.08 -18.13
CA SER A 15 9.30 2.84 -19.58
C SER A 15 8.93 1.40 -19.92
N ASN A 16 9.23 0.46 -19.01
CA ASN A 16 8.99 -0.96 -19.20
C ASN A 16 7.62 -1.42 -18.68
N LEU A 17 6.83 -0.55 -18.05
CA LEU A 17 5.54 -0.93 -17.46
C LEU A 17 4.53 -1.45 -18.48
N LYS A 18 4.55 -0.90 -19.69
CA LYS A 18 3.68 -1.33 -20.80
C LYS A 18 3.90 -2.77 -21.26
N ASN A 19 5.04 -3.37 -20.91
CA ASN A 19 5.41 -4.72 -21.34
C ASN A 19 4.76 -5.81 -20.48
N TYR A 20 4.00 -5.43 -19.45
CA TYR A 20 3.28 -6.36 -18.57
C TYR A 20 1.80 -6.39 -18.91
N ASP A 21 1.15 -7.54 -18.73
CA ASP A 21 -0.31 -7.65 -18.85
C ASP A 21 -1.04 -7.14 -17.59
N LEU A 22 -0.37 -7.23 -16.43
CA LEU A 22 -0.87 -6.81 -15.12
C LEU A 22 0.28 -6.27 -14.25
N VAL A 23 0.06 -5.12 -13.63
CA VAL A 23 0.96 -4.58 -12.60
C VAL A 23 0.26 -4.52 -11.24
N ILE A 24 0.85 -5.17 -10.23
CA ILE A 24 0.44 -5.01 -8.83
C ILE A 24 1.31 -3.92 -8.18
N LEU A 25 0.75 -2.73 -8.00
CA LEU A 25 1.47 -1.58 -7.44
C LEU A 25 1.33 -1.54 -5.90
N GLY A 26 2.45 -1.76 -5.22
CA GLY A 26 2.52 -1.81 -3.75
C GLY A 26 3.06 -0.53 -3.09
N SER A 27 2.47 -0.08 -1.98
CA SER A 27 3.09 0.96 -1.13
C SER A 27 2.71 0.87 0.35
N GLY A 28 3.64 1.22 1.24
CA GLY A 28 3.26 1.59 2.60
C GLY A 28 2.54 2.94 2.63
N ILE A 29 1.68 3.14 3.62
CA ILE A 29 0.96 4.41 3.84
C ILE A 29 1.64 5.23 4.93
N TYR A 30 2.07 6.43 4.55
CA TYR A 30 2.78 7.37 5.41
C TYR A 30 2.00 8.68 5.47
N GLY A 31 1.43 8.99 6.64
CA GLY A 31 0.61 10.20 6.82
C GLY A 31 -0.60 10.26 5.87
N GLY A 32 -1.21 9.11 5.57
CA GLY A 32 -2.35 9.00 4.64
C GLY A 32 -1.98 9.09 3.15
N LYS A 33 -0.70 8.99 2.81
CA LYS A 33 -0.19 9.05 1.44
C LYS A 33 0.66 7.83 1.11
N LEU A 34 0.75 7.49 -0.17
CA LEU A 34 1.73 6.52 -0.66
C LEU A 34 3.15 7.05 -0.45
N SER A 35 4.15 6.15 -0.47
CA SER A 35 5.55 6.56 -0.46
C SER A 35 5.86 7.51 -1.63
N LYS A 36 6.74 8.50 -1.39
CA LYS A 36 7.16 9.44 -2.44
C LYS A 36 7.74 8.72 -3.67
N LYS A 37 8.53 7.66 -3.44
CA LYS A 37 9.12 6.84 -4.51
C LYS A 37 8.06 6.27 -5.46
N VAL A 38 6.98 5.71 -4.93
CA VAL A 38 5.86 5.19 -5.75
C VAL A 38 5.17 6.32 -6.51
N THR A 39 4.92 7.46 -5.86
CA THR A 39 4.24 8.57 -6.55
C THR A 39 5.10 9.23 -7.62
N ASP A 40 6.42 9.27 -7.44
CA ASP A 40 7.33 9.85 -8.43
C ASP A 40 7.52 8.89 -9.61
N PHE A 41 7.70 7.59 -9.33
CA PHE A 41 7.74 6.56 -10.36
C PHE A 41 6.53 6.65 -11.31
N MET A 42 5.31 6.72 -10.77
CA MET A 42 4.08 6.81 -11.58
C MET A 42 3.92 8.14 -12.34
N LYS A 43 4.69 9.19 -12.02
CA LYS A 43 4.72 10.40 -12.85
C LYS A 43 5.55 10.21 -14.12
N GLU A 44 6.56 9.36 -14.06
CA GLU A 44 7.51 9.09 -15.15
C GLU A 44 6.98 8.05 -16.15
N VAL A 45 5.95 7.28 -15.78
CA VAL A 45 5.31 6.32 -16.68
C VAL A 45 4.56 7.03 -17.81
N SER A 46 5.01 6.79 -19.04
CA SER A 46 4.44 7.34 -20.28
C SER A 46 3.38 6.44 -20.92
N GLU A 47 3.54 5.12 -20.80
CA GLU A 47 2.63 4.12 -21.36
C GLU A 47 2.27 3.10 -20.27
N TYR A 48 0.97 2.85 -20.11
CA TYR A 48 0.45 1.98 -19.06
C TYR A 48 0.06 0.60 -19.61
N PRO A 49 0.26 -0.48 -18.83
CA PRO A 49 -0.30 -1.79 -19.14
C PRO A 49 -1.83 -1.77 -19.05
N PRO A 50 -2.53 -2.76 -19.61
CA PRO A 50 -3.98 -2.77 -19.62
C PRO A 50 -4.60 -2.93 -18.23
N LYS A 51 -3.91 -3.59 -17.29
CA LYS A 51 -4.47 -3.88 -15.95
C LYS A 51 -3.52 -3.51 -14.81
N PHE A 52 -4.12 -3.05 -13.72
CA PHE A 52 -3.48 -2.79 -12.44
C PHE A 52 -4.24 -3.42 -11.28
N ALA A 53 -3.49 -3.77 -10.24
CA ALA A 53 -4.04 -4.00 -8.91
C ALA A 53 -3.22 -3.20 -7.88
N PHE A 54 -3.84 -2.86 -6.76
CA PHE A 54 -3.18 -2.10 -5.70
C PHE A 54 -2.97 -2.96 -4.45
N PHE A 55 -1.83 -2.74 -3.80
CA PHE A 55 -1.49 -3.33 -2.51
C PHE A 55 -0.98 -2.23 -1.58
N ASN A 56 -1.45 -2.20 -0.34
CA ASN A 56 -0.86 -1.30 0.65
C ASN A 56 -0.76 -1.87 2.05
N THR A 57 0.21 -1.37 2.81
CA THR A 57 0.36 -1.65 4.24
C THR A 57 0.17 -0.37 5.05
N HIS A 58 -0.48 -0.47 6.21
CA HIS A 58 -0.74 0.69 7.07
C HIS A 58 -0.96 0.31 8.54
N GLN A 59 -0.77 1.26 9.45
CA GLN A 59 -1.12 1.10 10.87
C GLN A 59 -2.49 1.73 11.21
N SER A 60 -3.09 2.48 10.28
CA SER A 60 -4.28 3.29 10.54
C SER A 60 -5.50 2.76 9.79
N SER A 61 -6.62 2.57 10.47
CA SER A 61 -7.92 2.26 9.86
C SER A 61 -8.52 3.39 9.03
N THR A 62 -7.89 4.57 9.01
CA THR A 62 -8.38 5.77 8.33
C THR A 62 -7.34 6.34 7.37
N ALA A 63 -7.82 6.98 6.30
CA ALA A 63 -7.09 7.75 5.30
C ALA A 63 -6.28 6.94 4.25
N TYR A 64 -6.03 5.66 4.46
CA TYR A 64 -5.39 4.81 3.45
C TYR A 64 -6.28 4.60 2.22
N GLN A 65 -7.61 4.57 2.39
CA GLN A 65 -8.59 4.29 1.33
C GLN A 65 -8.55 5.28 0.16
N LYS A 66 -7.95 6.47 0.36
CA LYS A 66 -7.83 7.51 -0.66
C LYS A 66 -6.41 7.62 -1.22
N ALA A 67 -5.46 6.83 -0.72
CA ALA A 67 -4.04 6.97 -1.06
C ALA A 67 -3.78 6.76 -2.56
N PHE A 68 -4.44 5.79 -3.17
CA PHE A 68 -4.33 5.51 -4.60
C PHE A 68 -5.23 6.37 -5.49
N LYS A 69 -6.13 7.21 -4.93
CA LYS A 69 -7.16 7.92 -5.72
C LYS A 69 -6.60 8.64 -6.94
N ARG A 70 -5.48 9.35 -6.79
CA ARG A 70 -4.86 10.10 -7.89
C ARG A 70 -4.24 9.21 -8.96
N ILE A 71 -3.62 8.09 -8.56
CA ILE A 71 -3.05 7.12 -9.50
C ILE A 71 -4.18 6.42 -10.24
N ARG A 72 -5.22 5.98 -9.52
CA ARG A 72 -6.43 5.38 -10.09
C ARG A 72 -7.03 6.24 -11.20
N SER A 73 -7.29 7.52 -10.93
CA SER A 73 -7.85 8.42 -11.95
C SER A 73 -6.96 8.54 -13.19
N LYS A 74 -5.63 8.64 -13.02
CA LYS A 74 -4.69 8.68 -14.15
C LYS A 74 -4.72 7.39 -14.98
N LEU A 75 -4.83 6.23 -14.32
CA LEU A 75 -4.92 4.94 -14.99
C LEU A 75 -6.22 4.81 -15.79
N GLU A 76 -7.35 5.18 -15.19
CA GLU A 76 -8.66 5.19 -15.83
C GLU A 76 -8.68 6.13 -17.06
N GLU A 77 -8.09 7.32 -16.94
CA GLU A 77 -7.93 8.28 -18.05
C GLU A 77 -7.05 7.71 -19.19
N SER A 78 -6.07 6.86 -18.88
CA SER A 78 -5.21 6.21 -19.86
C SER A 78 -5.82 4.95 -20.49
N GLY A 79 -6.99 4.51 -20.04
CA GLY A 79 -7.66 3.29 -20.50
C GLY A 79 -7.22 2.01 -19.78
N SER A 80 -6.41 2.11 -18.73
CA SER A 80 -6.05 0.97 -17.87
C SER A 80 -7.16 0.68 -16.87
N GLU A 81 -7.41 -0.60 -16.61
CA GLU A 81 -8.38 -1.07 -15.61
C GLU A 81 -7.70 -1.35 -14.27
N VAL A 82 -8.30 -0.92 -13.17
CA VAL A 82 -7.88 -1.35 -11.82
C VAL A 82 -8.77 -2.50 -11.36
N ILE A 83 -8.25 -3.72 -11.42
CA ILE A 83 -9.00 -4.98 -11.23
C ILE A 83 -9.07 -5.45 -9.77
N GLY A 84 -8.35 -4.79 -8.85
CA GLY A 84 -8.36 -5.17 -7.44
C GLY A 84 -7.55 -4.23 -6.55
N GLU A 85 -7.91 -4.18 -5.27
CA GLU A 85 -7.19 -3.45 -4.24
C GLU A 85 -7.19 -4.26 -2.95
N PHE A 86 -6.02 -4.34 -2.32
CA PHE A 86 -5.83 -5.01 -1.04
C PHE A 86 -5.07 -4.11 -0.09
N ASP A 87 -5.52 -4.07 1.15
CA ASP A 87 -4.83 -3.45 2.27
C ASP A 87 -4.48 -4.48 3.34
N CYS A 88 -3.34 -4.25 3.98
CA CYS A 88 -2.86 -5.04 5.12
C CYS A 88 -2.60 -4.08 6.27
N ILE A 89 -3.41 -4.18 7.32
CA ILE A 89 -3.12 -3.48 8.57
C ILE A 89 -1.95 -4.19 9.27
N GLY A 90 -1.02 -3.44 9.86
CA GLY A 90 0.19 -4.02 10.46
C GLY A 90 0.78 -3.18 11.58
N GLU A 91 1.62 -3.82 12.40
CA GLU A 91 2.38 -3.20 13.48
C GLU A 91 3.43 -2.24 12.90
N ASN A 92 3.59 -1.08 13.53
CA ASN A 92 4.64 -0.15 13.17
C ASN A 92 5.96 -0.50 13.86
N LEU A 93 6.74 -1.34 13.19
CA LEU A 93 8.10 -1.73 13.61
C LEU A 93 9.18 -0.71 13.22
N GLY A 94 8.80 0.33 12.45
CA GLY A 94 9.73 1.34 11.92
C GLY A 94 10.06 2.46 12.91
N MET A 95 9.43 2.48 14.08
CA MET A 95 9.62 3.52 15.08
C MET A 95 10.01 2.91 16.44
N PRO A 96 11.08 3.39 17.10
CA PRO A 96 11.44 2.93 18.44
C PRO A 96 10.32 3.17 19.45
N LYS A 97 10.16 2.26 20.42
CA LYS A 97 9.09 2.32 21.43
C LYS A 97 9.11 3.62 22.21
N GLU A 98 10.28 4.13 22.55
CA GLU A 98 10.48 5.38 23.29
C GLU A 98 9.95 6.58 22.50
N THR A 99 10.12 6.55 21.18
CA THR A 99 9.61 7.59 20.27
C THR A 99 8.09 7.56 20.22
N ILE A 100 7.50 6.37 20.13
CA ILE A 100 6.03 6.19 20.16
C ILE A 100 5.47 6.73 21.48
N LEU A 101 6.04 6.33 22.62
CA LEU A 101 5.62 6.80 23.94
C LEU A 101 5.75 8.32 24.08
N GLY A 102 6.86 8.90 23.60
CA GLY A 102 7.07 10.34 23.58
C GLY A 102 6.06 11.11 22.72
N MET A 103 5.60 10.53 21.61
CA MET A 103 4.53 11.11 20.78
C MET A 103 3.17 11.01 21.48
N LEU A 104 2.83 9.86 22.06
CA LEU A 104 1.58 9.65 22.78
C LEU A 104 1.43 10.62 23.97
N ALA A 105 2.52 10.87 24.71
CA ALA A 105 2.53 11.79 25.84
C ALA A 105 2.18 13.25 25.46
N LYS A 106 2.37 13.64 24.19
CA LYS A 106 2.04 14.97 23.67
C LYS A 106 0.59 15.11 23.20
N LEU A 107 -0.14 14.01 23.06
CA LEU A 107 -1.53 14.03 22.60
C LEU A 107 -2.50 14.37 23.74
N PRO A 108 -3.64 15.02 23.43
CA PRO A 108 -4.78 15.12 24.33
C PRO A 108 -5.26 13.73 24.82
N PRO A 109 -5.84 13.62 26.03
CA PRO A 109 -6.17 12.32 26.63
C PRO A 109 -7.02 11.39 25.75
N GLU A 110 -8.05 11.92 25.09
CA GLU A 110 -8.93 11.12 24.24
C GLU A 110 -8.25 10.67 22.95
N GLU A 111 -7.42 11.53 22.35
CA GLU A 111 -6.61 11.15 21.19
C GLU A 111 -5.55 10.11 21.55
N ARG A 112 -4.92 10.25 22.72
CA ARG A 112 -3.94 9.28 23.24
C ARG A 112 -4.56 7.90 23.38
N LYS A 113 -5.69 7.77 24.10
CA LYS A 113 -6.40 6.49 24.26
C LYS A 113 -6.74 5.85 22.91
N ARG A 114 -7.21 6.66 21.95
CA ARG A 114 -7.51 6.19 20.61
C ARG A 114 -6.27 5.64 19.90
N GLN A 115 -5.11 6.29 20.04
CA GLN A 115 -3.87 5.81 19.41
C GLN A 115 -3.31 4.58 20.12
N GLU A 116 -3.38 4.51 21.45
CA GLU A 116 -2.98 3.33 22.23
C GLU A 116 -3.81 2.09 21.82
N ALA A 117 -5.13 2.23 21.70
CA ALA A 117 -5.99 1.15 21.24
C ALA A 117 -5.64 0.66 19.83
N LYS A 118 -5.23 1.56 18.93
CA LYS A 118 -4.78 1.20 17.58
C LYS A 118 -3.43 0.48 17.60
N ILE A 119 -2.49 0.94 18.42
CA ILE A 119 -1.18 0.29 18.55
C ILE A 119 -1.37 -1.14 19.06
N GLU A 120 -2.20 -1.33 20.09
CA GLU A 120 -2.47 -2.66 20.64
C GLU A 120 -3.20 -3.55 19.61
N ALA A 121 -4.20 -3.03 18.91
CA ALA A 121 -4.95 -3.79 17.91
C ALA A 121 -4.14 -4.18 16.65
N THR A 122 -2.99 -3.52 16.41
CA THR A 122 -2.13 -3.82 15.26
C THR A 122 -0.90 -4.62 15.63
N LYS A 123 -0.67 -4.85 16.93
CA LYS A 123 0.49 -5.59 17.43
C LYS A 123 0.47 -7.03 16.95
N GLY A 124 1.61 -7.52 16.45
CA GLY A 124 1.73 -8.86 15.89
C GLY A 124 1.20 -9.01 14.46
N HIS A 125 0.58 -7.97 13.88
CA HIS A 125 0.21 -7.96 12.47
C HIS A 125 1.39 -7.45 11.60
N PRO A 126 1.57 -7.91 10.36
CA PRO A 126 0.77 -8.95 9.70
C PRO A 126 0.97 -10.34 10.31
N ASP A 127 -0.13 -11.06 10.52
CA ASP A 127 -0.17 -12.43 11.04
C ASP A 127 -0.43 -13.48 9.94
N GLU A 128 -0.65 -14.74 10.33
CA GLU A 128 -0.95 -15.82 9.37
C GLU A 128 -2.24 -15.58 8.58
N GLN A 129 -3.25 -14.95 9.19
CA GLN A 129 -4.52 -14.63 8.55
C GLN A 129 -4.35 -13.50 7.54
N ASP A 130 -3.56 -12.46 7.85
CA ASP A 130 -3.23 -11.40 6.90
C ASP A 130 -2.52 -11.95 5.67
N LEU A 131 -1.57 -12.87 5.88
CA LEU A 131 -0.87 -13.56 4.79
C LEU A 131 -1.82 -14.45 3.98
N ALA A 132 -2.77 -15.13 4.62
CA ALA A 132 -3.79 -15.91 3.94
C ALA A 132 -4.71 -15.02 3.08
N ASN A 133 -5.09 -13.85 3.59
CA ASN A 133 -5.89 -12.86 2.88
C ASN A 133 -5.13 -12.31 1.66
N ALA A 134 -3.84 -11.97 1.81
CA ALA A 134 -3.00 -11.52 0.70
C ALA A 134 -2.85 -12.59 -0.40
N LYS A 135 -2.70 -13.87 -0.01
CA LYS A 135 -2.68 -15.00 -0.96
C LYS A 135 -4.02 -15.16 -1.68
N ALA A 136 -5.14 -15.02 -0.97
CA ALA A 136 -6.47 -15.07 -1.56
C ALA A 136 -6.69 -13.93 -2.56
N PHE A 137 -6.23 -12.72 -2.23
CA PHE A 137 -6.23 -11.59 -3.13
C PHE A 137 -5.42 -11.87 -4.40
N GLY A 138 -4.17 -12.32 -4.29
CA GLY A 138 -3.34 -12.65 -5.45
C GLY A 138 -4.00 -13.68 -6.38
N LYS A 139 -4.61 -14.74 -5.81
CA LYS A 139 -5.39 -15.72 -6.58
C LYS A 139 -6.62 -15.12 -7.27
N SER A 140 -7.24 -14.11 -6.67
CA SER A 140 -8.42 -13.47 -7.24
C SER A 140 -8.13 -12.65 -8.50
N LEU A 141 -6.88 -12.26 -8.72
CA LEU A 141 -6.43 -11.47 -9.88
C LEU A 141 -6.22 -12.33 -11.14
N LEU A 142 -6.12 -13.66 -10.99
CA LEU A 142 -5.86 -14.61 -12.08
C LEU A 142 -7.14 -15.11 -12.75
N LYS A 143 -8.26 -14.43 -12.53
CA LYS A 143 -9.59 -14.83 -13.03
C LYS A 143 -9.88 -14.29 -14.41
#